data_AF-A0A380YMH8-F1
#
_entry.id   AF-A0A380YMH8-F1
#
_cell.length_a   1.000
_cell.length_b   1.000
_cell.length_c   1.000
_cell.angle_alpha   90.00
_cell.angle_beta   90.00
_cell.angle_gamma   90.00
#
_symmetry.space_group_name_H-M   'P 1'
#
loop_
_entity.id
_entity.type
_entity.pdbx_description
1 polymer ?
#
loop_
_entity_poly.entity_id
_entity_poly.type
_entity_poly.pdbx_seq_one_letter_code
_entity_poly.pdbx_strand_id
1 'polypeptide(L)'
;MANIMSLKSIRNKPSRNGFDLSFKKNFTAKAGELLPVMVKEVLPGDTFKINLKAFTRTQPVNTAAFARIREYYDFFFVPYDLLWNKANTVLTQMYDNPQHAVSIDPTRNFVLSGEMPYMTSEAIASYINALSTASALADYKSNYFGYNRSKSSVKLLEYLGYGNYESFLTDDWNTAPLMANLNHNIFGLLAYQKIYSDFYRDSQWERVSPSTFNVDYLDGSSMNLDNAYSTEFYQNYNFFDLRYCNWQKDLFHGVLPHQQYGETAVASITPDVTGKLTLSNFSTVGTSPTTASGTATKNLPAFDTVGDLSILVLRQAEFLQKWKEITQSGNKDYKDQLEKHWGVSVGDGFSELCTYLGGVSSSIDINEVINTNITGSAAADIAGKGVGVANGEINFNSNGRYGLIMCIYHCLPLLDYTTDMLDPAFLKVNSTDYAIPEFDRVGMQSMPLVQLMNPLRSFANASGLVLGYVPRYIDYKTSVDQSVGGFKRTLNSWVISYGNISVLKQVTLPNDAPPIEPSEPVPSVAPMNFTFFKVNPDCLDPIFAVQAGDDTNTDQFLCSSFFDIKAVRNLDTDGLPY
;
A
#
# COMPACT_ATOMS: atom_id res chain seq x y z
N MET A 1 20.50 44.12 -29.58
CA MET A 1 20.53 43.22 -30.76
C MET A 1 20.54 41.79 -30.26
N ALA A 2 19.61 40.94 -30.70
CA ALA A 2 19.67 39.51 -30.37
C ALA A 2 20.92 38.92 -31.05
N ASN A 3 21.76 38.22 -30.29
CA ASN A 3 22.94 37.54 -30.83
C ASN A 3 22.49 36.52 -31.89
N ILE A 4 22.89 36.72 -33.15
CA ILE A 4 22.51 35.85 -34.27
C ILE A 4 23.00 34.41 -34.09
N MET A 5 24.07 34.23 -33.30
CA MET A 5 24.60 32.92 -32.94
C MET A 5 23.74 32.17 -31.91
N SER A 6 22.80 32.84 -31.24
CA SER A 6 21.94 32.16 -30.24
C SER A 6 20.76 31.39 -30.86
N LEU A 7 20.54 31.52 -32.17
CA LEU A 7 19.51 30.79 -32.96
C LEU A 7 18.10 30.76 -32.31
N LYS A 8 17.79 31.66 -31.37
CA LYS A 8 16.58 31.67 -30.54
C LYS A 8 15.26 31.78 -31.33
N SER A 9 15.34 32.22 -32.59
CA SER A 9 14.22 32.30 -33.53
C SER A 9 13.84 30.95 -34.13
N ILE A 10 14.75 29.98 -34.15
CA ILE A 10 14.49 28.61 -34.62
C ILE A 10 13.77 27.87 -33.49
N ARG A 11 12.44 27.88 -33.53
CA ARG A 11 11.57 27.09 -32.66
C ARG A 11 10.39 26.57 -33.45
N ASN A 12 9.86 25.41 -33.05
CA ASN A 12 8.61 24.92 -33.60
C ASN A 12 7.43 25.83 -33.16
N LYS A 13 6.41 25.94 -33.99
CA LYS A 13 5.14 26.62 -33.70
C LYS A 13 4.01 25.60 -33.90
N PRO A 14 3.80 24.68 -32.95
CA PRO A 14 2.76 23.66 -33.07
C PRO A 14 1.36 24.30 -33.05
N SER A 15 0.43 23.74 -33.81
CA SER A 15 -1.00 24.05 -33.67
C SER A 15 -1.52 23.47 -32.36
N ARG A 16 -2.55 24.09 -31.77
CA ARG A 16 -3.15 23.68 -30.50
C ARG A 16 -4.65 23.43 -30.68
N ASN A 17 -5.05 22.16 -30.63
CA ASN A 17 -6.38 21.72 -31.01
C ASN A 17 -7.02 20.82 -29.94
N GLY A 18 -8.35 20.69 -29.99
CA GLY A 18 -9.13 19.84 -29.10
C GLY A 18 -9.40 18.46 -29.70
N PHE A 19 -9.26 17.42 -28.90
CA PHE A 19 -9.47 16.02 -29.26
C PHE A 19 -10.47 15.38 -28.30
N ASP A 20 -11.36 14.57 -28.86
CA ASP A 20 -12.32 13.77 -28.09
C ASP A 20 -11.75 12.37 -27.86
N LEU A 21 -11.39 12.06 -26.61
CA LEU A 21 -10.83 10.77 -26.20
C LEU A 21 -11.84 9.95 -25.38
N SER A 22 -13.12 10.29 -25.48
CA SER A 22 -14.19 9.68 -24.70
C SER A 22 -14.38 8.20 -25.03
N PHE A 23 -14.65 7.40 -24.01
CA PHE A 23 -14.89 5.97 -24.20
C PHE A 23 -15.73 5.38 -23.07
N LYS A 24 -16.35 4.23 -23.35
CA LYS A 24 -17.05 3.41 -22.37
C LYS A 24 -16.19 2.20 -22.01
N LYS A 25 -16.11 1.86 -20.73
CA LYS A 25 -15.51 0.62 -20.22
C LYS A 25 -16.48 -0.09 -19.31
N ASN A 26 -16.78 -1.34 -19.64
CA ASN A 26 -17.49 -2.25 -18.75
C ASN A 26 -16.45 -3.14 -18.09
N PHE A 27 -16.60 -3.36 -16.80
CA PHE A 27 -15.63 -4.12 -16.03
C PHE A 27 -16.31 -4.71 -14.79
N THR A 28 -15.62 -5.62 -14.12
CA THR A 28 -16.10 -6.32 -12.93
C THR A 28 -15.10 -6.17 -11.80
N ALA A 29 -15.54 -6.20 -10.55
CA ALA A 29 -14.63 -5.95 -9.42
C ALA A 29 -15.01 -6.76 -8.19
N LYS A 30 -14.00 -7.02 -7.36
CA LYS A 30 -14.21 -7.45 -5.97
C LYS A 30 -14.05 -6.27 -5.01
N ALA A 31 -14.58 -6.42 -3.80
CA ALA A 31 -14.30 -5.47 -2.74
C ALA A 31 -12.79 -5.39 -2.46
N GLY A 32 -12.27 -4.19 -2.26
CA GLY A 32 -10.87 -3.98 -1.92
C GLY A 32 -9.89 -3.92 -3.08
N GLU A 33 -10.20 -4.48 -4.26
CA GLU A 33 -9.27 -4.47 -5.40
C GLU A 33 -9.04 -3.05 -5.94
N LEU A 34 -7.78 -2.71 -6.22
CA LEU A 34 -7.41 -1.48 -6.90
C LEU A 34 -7.30 -1.76 -8.40
N LEU A 35 -8.27 -1.31 -9.19
CA LEU A 35 -8.37 -1.63 -10.61
C LEU A 35 -8.13 -0.39 -11.50
N PRO A 36 -7.17 -0.41 -12.44
CA PRO A 36 -6.96 0.69 -13.38
C PRO A 36 -8.04 0.67 -14.48
N VAL A 37 -9.02 1.57 -14.36
CA VAL A 37 -10.17 1.62 -15.27
C VAL A 37 -9.97 2.57 -16.44
N MET A 38 -9.10 3.58 -16.30
CA MET A 38 -8.75 4.48 -17.38
C MET A 38 -7.25 4.78 -17.35
N VAL A 39 -6.61 4.74 -18.51
CA VAL A 39 -5.21 5.12 -18.71
C VAL A 39 -5.15 5.99 -19.96
N LYS A 40 -4.53 7.18 -19.85
CA LYS A 40 -4.30 8.08 -20.98
C LYS A 40 -2.92 8.71 -20.88
N GLU A 41 -2.18 8.69 -21.98
CA GLU A 41 -0.90 9.38 -22.08
C GLU A 41 -1.09 10.90 -22.16
N VAL A 42 -0.20 11.60 -21.45
CA VAL A 42 -0.15 13.04 -21.31
C VAL A 42 1.10 13.58 -21.99
N LEU A 43 0.90 14.58 -22.86
CA LEU A 43 1.97 15.34 -23.47
C LEU A 43 2.19 16.70 -22.76
N PRO A 44 3.39 17.29 -22.87
CA PRO A 44 3.68 18.62 -22.33
C PRO A 44 2.75 19.69 -22.90
N GLY A 45 2.08 20.42 -22.01
CA GLY A 45 1.15 21.48 -22.35
C GLY A 45 -0.28 21.01 -22.59
N ASP A 46 -0.56 19.71 -22.45
CA ASP A 46 -1.91 19.18 -22.54
C ASP A 46 -2.79 19.68 -21.40
N THR A 47 -4.06 19.95 -21.74
CA THR A 47 -5.13 20.25 -20.79
C THR A 47 -6.24 19.23 -20.96
N PHE A 48 -6.65 18.58 -19.88
CA PHE A 48 -7.71 17.58 -19.87
C PHE A 48 -8.91 18.08 -19.07
N LYS A 49 -10.09 17.85 -19.63
CA LYS A 49 -11.38 17.90 -18.92
C LYS A 49 -12.02 16.53 -19.03
N ILE A 50 -12.22 15.87 -17.89
CA ILE A 50 -12.73 14.51 -17.79
C ILE A 50 -14.04 14.56 -17.00
N ASN A 51 -15.13 14.07 -17.59
CA ASN A 51 -16.41 13.89 -16.91
C ASN A 51 -16.73 12.40 -16.85
N LEU A 52 -16.76 11.86 -15.63
CA LEU A 52 -17.07 10.47 -15.36
C LEU A 52 -18.57 10.32 -15.13
N LYS A 53 -19.15 9.30 -15.77
CA LYS A 53 -20.50 8.78 -15.47
C LYS A 53 -20.39 7.28 -15.29
N ALA A 54 -20.57 6.81 -14.07
CA ALA A 54 -20.49 5.40 -13.73
C ALA A 54 -21.81 4.88 -13.18
N PHE A 55 -22.07 3.62 -13.49
CA PHE A 55 -23.24 2.89 -13.04
C PHE A 55 -22.81 1.47 -12.66
N THR A 56 -23.06 1.12 -11.41
CA THR A 56 -22.62 -0.15 -10.81
C THR A 56 -23.82 -0.97 -10.37
N ARG A 57 -23.77 -2.28 -10.59
CA ARG A 57 -24.71 -3.27 -10.07
C ARG A 57 -23.96 -4.32 -9.27
N THR A 58 -24.60 -4.89 -8.27
CA THR A 58 -24.05 -6.08 -7.60
C THR A 58 -24.50 -7.34 -8.33
N GLN A 59 -23.76 -8.44 -8.17
CA GLN A 59 -24.32 -9.77 -8.34
C GLN A 59 -25.55 -9.96 -7.42
N PRO A 60 -26.45 -10.93 -7.71
CA PRO A 60 -27.58 -11.22 -6.85
C PRO A 60 -27.14 -11.47 -5.41
N VAL A 61 -27.79 -10.79 -4.46
CA VAL A 61 -27.52 -10.97 -3.03
C VAL A 61 -28.63 -11.79 -2.39
N ASN A 62 -28.27 -12.54 -1.35
CA ASN A 62 -29.15 -13.51 -0.68
C ASN A 62 -30.32 -12.83 0.05
N THR A 63 -30.16 -11.57 0.45
CA THR A 63 -31.17 -10.79 1.16
C THR A 63 -30.92 -9.29 0.97
N ALA A 64 -31.84 -8.45 1.46
CA ALA A 64 -31.67 -7.00 1.52
C ALA A 64 -30.76 -6.62 2.71
N ALA A 65 -29.46 -6.90 2.56
CA ALA A 65 -28.48 -6.69 3.61
C ALA A 65 -28.34 -5.21 4.01
N PHE A 66 -28.08 -4.97 5.30
CA PHE A 66 -27.74 -3.67 5.90
C PHE A 66 -26.29 -3.23 5.59
N ALA A 67 -25.74 -3.72 4.48
CA ALA A 67 -24.36 -3.50 4.10
C ALA A 67 -24.16 -2.07 3.55
N ARG A 68 -23.19 -1.35 4.11
CA ARG A 68 -22.77 -0.04 3.60
C ARG A 68 -21.52 -0.23 2.75
N ILE A 69 -21.64 -0.01 1.45
CA ILE A 69 -20.54 -0.19 0.50
C ILE A 69 -20.37 1.11 -0.28
N ARG A 70 -19.13 1.61 -0.39
CA ARG A 70 -18.81 2.82 -1.14
C ARG A 70 -17.83 2.52 -2.25
N GLU A 71 -18.14 2.97 -3.45
CA GLU A 71 -17.23 2.91 -4.59
C GLU A 71 -16.53 4.25 -4.79
N TYR A 72 -15.30 4.20 -5.27
CA TYR A 72 -14.45 5.35 -5.54
C TYR A 72 -13.80 5.22 -6.92
N TYR A 73 -13.73 6.34 -7.61
CA TYR A 73 -13.01 6.53 -8.85
C TYR A 73 -12.02 7.68 -8.66
N ASP A 74 -10.78 7.34 -8.38
CA ASP A 74 -9.72 8.30 -8.04
C ASP A 74 -8.80 8.50 -9.23
N PHE A 75 -8.42 9.74 -9.53
CA PHE A 75 -7.63 10.09 -10.71
C PHE A 75 -6.28 10.63 -10.28
N PHE A 76 -5.24 10.09 -10.90
CA PHE A 76 -3.86 10.40 -10.60
C PHE A 76 -3.13 10.76 -11.88
N PHE A 77 -2.17 11.68 -11.75
CA PHE A 77 -1.18 11.96 -12.78
C PHE A 77 0.19 11.46 -12.31
N VAL A 78 0.79 10.57 -13.10
CA VAL A 78 2.10 9.98 -12.85
C VAL A 78 3.08 10.47 -13.92
N PRO A 79 3.98 11.40 -13.58
CA PRO A 79 5.06 11.82 -14.45
C PRO A 79 6.03 10.67 -14.78
N TYR A 80 6.53 10.59 -16.02
CA TYR A 80 7.46 9.51 -16.41
C TYR A 80 8.83 9.61 -15.72
N ASP A 81 9.26 10.79 -15.29
CA ASP A 81 10.51 10.99 -14.56
C ASP A 81 10.51 10.36 -13.16
N LEU A 82 9.33 10.12 -12.57
CA LEU A 82 9.22 9.36 -11.32
C LEU A 82 9.37 7.84 -11.52
N LEU A 83 9.11 7.35 -12.73
CA LEU A 83 9.21 5.92 -13.08
C LEU A 83 10.60 5.58 -13.61
N TRP A 84 11.20 6.52 -14.35
CA TRP A 84 12.56 6.40 -14.85
C TRP A 84 13.22 7.76 -14.95
N ASN A 85 14.30 7.95 -14.19
CA ASN A 85 15.03 9.22 -14.11
C ASN A 85 15.53 9.76 -15.47
N LYS A 86 15.81 8.89 -16.44
CA LYS A 86 16.27 9.24 -17.80
C LYS A 86 15.13 9.45 -18.81
N ALA A 87 13.87 9.26 -18.42
CA ALA A 87 12.73 9.38 -19.34
C ALA A 87 12.69 10.75 -20.04
N ASN A 88 12.93 11.83 -19.31
CA ASN A 88 12.93 13.19 -19.87
C ASN A 88 14.03 13.37 -20.93
N THR A 89 15.24 12.88 -20.70
CA THR A 89 16.35 12.97 -21.66
C THR A 89 16.10 12.15 -22.92
N VAL A 90 15.43 11.00 -22.80
CA VAL A 90 15.05 10.17 -23.95
C VAL A 90 13.95 10.84 -24.77
N LEU A 91 12.91 11.36 -24.12
CA LEU A 91 11.77 12.00 -24.80
C LEU A 91 12.16 13.27 -25.55
N THR A 92 13.13 14.03 -25.03
CA THR A 92 13.67 15.21 -25.71
C THR A 92 14.78 14.88 -26.72
N GLN A 93 15.14 13.59 -26.85
CA GLN A 93 16.19 13.09 -27.76
C GLN A 93 17.58 13.68 -27.49
N MET A 94 17.85 14.09 -26.23
CA MET A 94 19.14 14.65 -25.81
C MET A 94 20.10 13.54 -25.35
N TYR A 95 20.45 12.63 -26.25
CA TYR A 95 21.21 11.41 -25.92
C TYR A 95 22.69 11.65 -25.55
N ASP A 96 23.24 12.79 -25.95
CA ASP A 96 24.63 13.20 -25.72
C ASP A 96 24.84 13.95 -24.41
N ASN A 97 23.75 14.30 -23.70
CA ASN A 97 23.79 15.07 -22.46
C ASN A 97 23.05 14.35 -21.30
N PRO A 98 23.52 13.17 -20.88
CA PRO A 98 22.95 12.47 -19.73
C PRO A 98 23.06 13.34 -18.47
N GLN A 99 21.95 13.52 -17.74
CA GLN A 99 21.91 14.31 -16.50
C GLN A 99 22.17 13.48 -15.24
N HIS A 100 22.16 12.15 -15.35
CA HIS A 100 22.29 11.22 -14.22
C HIS A 100 23.49 10.31 -14.42
N ALA A 101 24.34 10.21 -13.40
CA ALA A 101 25.48 9.31 -13.42
C ALA A 101 25.04 7.84 -13.25
N VAL A 102 25.65 6.94 -14.00
CA VAL A 102 25.47 5.48 -13.86
C VAL A 102 26.62 4.80 -13.10
N SER A 103 27.73 5.52 -12.92
CA SER A 103 28.93 5.02 -12.24
C SER A 103 29.69 6.19 -11.62
N ILE A 104 30.51 5.87 -10.62
CA ILE A 104 31.47 6.81 -10.02
C ILE A 104 32.59 7.21 -10.99
N ASP A 105 32.85 6.39 -12.02
CA ASP A 105 33.89 6.64 -13.01
C ASP A 105 33.44 7.72 -14.02
N PRO A 106 34.07 8.92 -14.02
CA PRO A 106 33.70 10.01 -14.92
C PRO A 106 33.99 9.73 -16.40
N THR A 107 34.78 8.68 -16.70
CA THR A 107 35.09 8.27 -18.07
C THR A 107 34.05 7.32 -18.66
N ARG A 108 33.19 6.71 -17.82
CA ARG A 108 32.05 5.89 -18.26
C ARG A 108 30.83 6.74 -18.57
N ASN A 109 31.03 7.77 -19.36
CA ASN A 109 29.90 8.49 -19.95
C ASN A 109 29.21 7.56 -20.96
N PHE A 110 27.89 7.44 -20.89
CA PHE A 110 27.12 6.53 -21.73
C PHE A 110 26.23 7.33 -22.68
N VAL A 111 25.97 6.77 -23.86
CA VAL A 111 24.99 7.31 -24.80
C VAL A 111 23.69 6.55 -24.61
N LEU A 112 22.58 7.27 -24.51
CA LEU A 112 21.25 6.65 -24.42
C LEU A 112 20.86 6.08 -25.78
N SER A 113 20.30 4.87 -25.81
CA SER A 113 19.88 4.20 -27.06
C SER A 113 18.65 4.84 -27.73
N GLY A 114 17.89 5.66 -26.99
CA GLY A 114 16.64 6.26 -27.44
C GLY A 114 15.40 5.37 -27.24
N GLU A 115 15.58 4.18 -26.64
CA GLU A 115 14.48 3.27 -26.31
C GLU A 115 13.90 3.59 -24.92
N MET A 116 12.61 3.30 -24.75
CA MET A 116 11.94 3.31 -23.43
C MET A 116 11.95 1.90 -22.85
N PRO A 117 11.90 1.72 -21.52
CA PRO A 117 11.79 0.40 -20.89
C PRO A 117 10.60 -0.41 -21.44
N TYR A 118 10.89 -1.58 -22.00
CA TYR A 118 9.90 -2.43 -22.66
C TYR A 118 10.10 -3.91 -22.35
N MET A 119 9.07 -4.69 -22.63
CA MET A 119 9.10 -6.15 -22.54
C MET A 119 8.29 -6.78 -23.68
N THR A 120 8.64 -8.00 -24.06
CA THR A 120 7.93 -8.73 -25.12
C THR A 120 6.67 -9.42 -24.59
N SER A 121 5.68 -9.63 -25.46
CA SER A 121 4.48 -10.42 -25.12
C SER A 121 4.84 -11.84 -24.66
N GLU A 122 5.89 -12.42 -25.25
CA GLU A 122 6.45 -13.71 -24.84
C GLU A 122 6.98 -13.69 -23.40
N ALA A 123 7.70 -12.64 -23.01
CA ALA A 123 8.17 -12.49 -21.63
C ALA A 123 7.01 -12.42 -20.63
N ILE A 124 5.96 -11.63 -20.93
CA ILE A 124 4.74 -11.57 -20.09
C ILE A 124 4.10 -12.95 -19.96
N ALA A 125 3.92 -13.66 -21.08
CA ALA A 125 3.32 -14.99 -21.11
C ALA A 125 4.14 -16.01 -20.31
N SER A 126 5.47 -15.99 -20.46
CA SER A 126 6.38 -16.87 -19.73
C SER A 126 6.35 -16.62 -18.22
N TYR A 127 6.24 -15.37 -17.77
CA TYR A 127 6.07 -15.02 -16.36
C TYR A 127 4.80 -15.63 -15.76
N ILE A 128 3.66 -15.47 -16.46
CA ILE A 128 2.36 -15.97 -16.02
C ILE A 128 2.37 -17.50 -15.95
N ASN A 129 2.90 -18.16 -16.99
CA ASN A 129 2.99 -19.62 -17.03
C ASN A 129 3.91 -20.16 -15.94
N ALA A 130 5.08 -19.55 -15.74
CA ALA A 130 6.03 -19.94 -14.70
C ALA A 130 5.41 -19.84 -13.31
N LEU A 131 4.76 -18.72 -12.99
CA LEU A 131 4.10 -18.53 -11.69
C LEU A 131 2.94 -19.51 -11.48
N SER A 132 2.20 -19.85 -12.54
CA SER A 132 1.07 -20.78 -12.48
C SER A 132 1.49 -22.25 -12.34
N THR A 133 2.46 -22.71 -13.15
CA THR A 133 2.76 -24.13 -13.34
C THR A 133 4.03 -24.62 -12.66
N ALA A 134 5.05 -23.75 -12.49
CA ALA A 134 6.36 -24.20 -12.02
C ALA A 134 6.30 -24.75 -10.59
N SER A 135 6.80 -25.98 -10.41
CA SER A 135 6.84 -26.62 -9.08
C SER A 135 7.81 -25.92 -8.13
N ALA A 136 8.86 -25.28 -8.65
CA ALA A 136 9.82 -24.50 -7.86
C ALA A 136 9.21 -23.23 -7.23
N LEU A 137 8.05 -22.78 -7.75
CA LEU A 137 7.34 -21.59 -7.27
C LEU A 137 6.05 -21.96 -6.52
N ALA A 138 5.86 -23.23 -6.15
CA ALA A 138 4.65 -23.70 -5.47
C ALA A 138 4.35 -22.93 -4.17
N ASP A 139 5.39 -22.50 -3.45
CA ASP A 139 5.28 -21.78 -2.19
C ASP A 139 5.04 -20.26 -2.34
N TYR A 140 4.82 -19.75 -3.57
CA TYR A 140 4.69 -18.30 -3.84
C TYR A 140 3.53 -17.97 -4.80
N LYS A 141 2.59 -18.89 -4.98
CA LYS A 141 1.49 -18.78 -5.96
C LYS A 141 0.33 -17.93 -5.46
N SER A 142 0.09 -17.88 -4.16
CA SER A 142 -1.06 -17.16 -3.62
C SER A 142 -0.68 -15.75 -3.17
N ASN A 143 -1.65 -14.84 -3.15
CA ASN A 143 -1.51 -13.53 -2.55
C ASN A 143 -1.75 -13.63 -1.02
N TYR A 144 -1.67 -12.50 -0.31
CA TYR A 144 -1.89 -12.48 1.14
C TYR A 144 -3.30 -12.86 1.60
N PHE A 145 -4.26 -13.03 0.69
CA PHE A 145 -5.60 -13.54 0.96
C PHE A 145 -5.81 -14.99 0.49
N GLY A 146 -4.81 -15.62 -0.12
CA GLY A 146 -4.90 -16.97 -0.66
C GLY A 146 -5.41 -17.05 -2.11
N TYR A 147 -5.56 -15.93 -2.82
CA TYR A 147 -5.95 -15.94 -4.23
C TYR A 147 -4.72 -16.09 -5.14
N ASN A 148 -4.87 -16.79 -6.27
CA ASN A 148 -3.77 -17.04 -7.19
C ASN A 148 -3.25 -15.75 -7.86
N ARG A 149 -1.98 -15.45 -7.65
CA ARG A 149 -1.30 -14.25 -8.18
C ARG A 149 -1.29 -14.23 -9.71
N SER A 150 -1.11 -15.36 -10.38
CA SER A 150 -1.07 -15.39 -11.84
C SER A 150 -2.40 -14.94 -12.46
N LYS A 151 -3.53 -15.39 -11.88
CA LYS A 151 -4.87 -14.94 -12.29
C LYS A 151 -5.08 -13.45 -12.00
N SER A 152 -4.65 -12.98 -10.83
CA SER A 152 -4.69 -11.55 -10.49
C SER A 152 -3.83 -10.70 -11.43
N SER A 153 -2.67 -11.20 -11.87
CA SER A 153 -1.81 -10.52 -12.86
C SER A 153 -2.47 -10.47 -14.24
N VAL A 154 -3.09 -11.55 -14.70
CA VAL A 154 -3.87 -11.55 -15.95
C VAL A 154 -4.97 -10.48 -15.90
N LYS A 155 -5.72 -10.42 -14.79
CA LYS A 155 -6.74 -9.39 -14.57
C LYS A 155 -6.15 -7.98 -14.64
N LEU A 156 -5.03 -7.71 -13.95
CA LEU A 156 -4.39 -6.39 -14.00
C LEU A 156 -3.95 -6.00 -15.42
N LEU A 157 -3.34 -6.93 -16.17
CA LEU A 157 -2.86 -6.71 -17.54
C LEU A 157 -4.01 -6.39 -18.50
N GLU A 158 -5.13 -7.10 -18.38
CA GLU A 158 -6.33 -6.83 -19.17
C GLU A 158 -6.88 -5.43 -18.87
N TYR A 159 -6.91 -5.03 -17.61
CA TYR A 159 -7.42 -3.71 -17.19
C TYR A 159 -6.54 -2.57 -17.68
N LEU A 160 -5.22 -2.75 -17.68
CA LEU A 160 -4.27 -1.78 -18.24
C LEU A 160 -4.25 -1.77 -19.77
N GLY A 161 -4.79 -2.80 -20.43
CA GLY A 161 -4.88 -2.89 -21.89
C GLY A 161 -3.67 -3.55 -22.57
N TYR A 162 -2.90 -4.38 -21.85
CA TYR A 162 -1.79 -5.15 -22.43
C TYR A 162 -2.25 -6.34 -23.29
N GLY A 163 -3.53 -6.70 -23.20
CA GLY A 163 -4.13 -7.86 -23.88
C GLY A 163 -4.61 -8.91 -22.90
N ASN A 164 -5.22 -9.98 -23.43
CA ASN A 164 -5.63 -11.13 -22.62
C ASN A 164 -4.53 -12.20 -22.64
N TYR A 165 -4.09 -12.61 -21.44
CA TYR A 165 -3.06 -13.63 -21.22
C TYR A 165 -3.60 -14.87 -20.48
N GLU A 166 -4.92 -15.04 -20.40
CA GLU A 166 -5.58 -16.12 -19.65
C GLU A 166 -5.17 -17.53 -20.13
N SER A 167 -4.94 -17.72 -21.43
CA SER A 167 -4.47 -19.02 -21.97
C SER A 167 -3.13 -19.46 -21.37
N PHE A 168 -2.27 -18.51 -20.97
CA PHE A 168 -0.96 -18.81 -20.42
C PHE A 168 -0.98 -19.24 -18.95
N LEU A 169 -2.15 -19.28 -18.32
CA LEU A 169 -2.32 -19.92 -17.02
C LEU A 169 -2.07 -21.43 -17.11
N THR A 170 -2.32 -22.04 -18.27
CA THR A 170 -2.14 -23.48 -18.53
C THR A 170 -1.12 -23.77 -19.62
N ASP A 171 -1.20 -23.05 -20.74
CA ASP A 171 -0.37 -23.29 -21.93
C ASP A 171 0.89 -22.43 -21.92
N ASP A 172 1.94 -22.85 -22.63
CA ASP A 172 3.15 -22.05 -22.83
C ASP A 172 3.10 -21.28 -24.17
N TRP A 173 4.01 -20.32 -24.34
CA TRP A 173 4.10 -19.52 -25.56
C TRP A 173 4.32 -20.37 -26.82
N ASN A 174 5.06 -21.47 -26.72
CA ASN A 174 5.35 -22.32 -27.88
C ASN A 174 4.12 -23.11 -28.34
N THR A 175 3.25 -23.50 -27.41
CA THR A 175 2.03 -24.28 -27.72
C THR A 175 0.89 -23.38 -28.17
N ALA A 176 0.71 -22.22 -27.53
CA ALA A 176 -0.40 -21.31 -27.81
C ALA A 176 0.09 -19.84 -27.95
N PRO A 177 0.94 -19.52 -28.94
CA PRO A 177 1.46 -18.16 -29.11
C PRO A 177 0.34 -17.18 -29.46
N LEU A 178 0.50 -15.92 -29.02
CA LEU A 178 -0.33 -14.82 -29.52
C LEU A 178 -0.02 -14.56 -31.00
N MET A 179 -0.91 -13.83 -31.69
CA MET A 179 -0.77 -13.53 -33.12
C MET A 179 0.58 -12.89 -33.49
N ALA A 180 1.14 -12.07 -32.62
CA ALA A 180 2.45 -11.45 -32.79
C ALA A 180 3.13 -11.26 -31.42
N ASN A 181 4.46 -11.37 -31.40
CA ASN A 181 5.26 -11.00 -30.24
C ASN A 181 5.53 -9.48 -30.29
N LEU A 182 4.79 -8.70 -29.51
CA LEU A 182 4.86 -7.23 -29.51
C LEU A 182 5.75 -6.72 -28.37
N ASN A 183 6.40 -5.58 -28.59
CA ASN A 183 7.11 -4.87 -27.54
C ASN A 183 6.13 -3.95 -26.80
N HIS A 184 5.89 -4.25 -25.52
CA HIS A 184 5.02 -3.48 -24.65
C HIS A 184 5.83 -2.54 -23.75
N ASN A 185 5.44 -1.28 -23.70
CA ASN A 185 5.97 -0.33 -22.72
C ASN A 185 5.49 -0.72 -21.30
N ILE A 186 6.37 -0.67 -20.29
CA ILE A 186 6.05 -1.09 -18.92
C ILE A 186 5.48 0.03 -18.02
N PHE A 187 5.49 1.30 -18.45
CA PHE A 187 5.08 2.44 -17.62
C PHE A 187 3.65 2.36 -17.09
N GLY A 188 2.74 1.64 -17.76
CA GLY A 188 1.39 1.39 -17.24
C GLY A 188 1.41 0.59 -15.93
N LEU A 189 2.18 -0.49 -15.87
CA LEU A 189 2.35 -1.31 -14.67
C LEU A 189 3.08 -0.53 -13.58
N LEU A 190 4.16 0.19 -13.94
CA LEU A 190 4.93 0.97 -12.98
C LEU A 190 4.11 2.13 -12.38
N ALA A 191 3.33 2.83 -13.20
CA ALA A 191 2.45 3.90 -12.73
C ALA A 191 1.38 3.38 -11.77
N TYR A 192 0.81 2.21 -12.03
CA TYR A 192 -0.14 1.56 -11.13
C TYR A 192 0.48 1.28 -9.76
N GLN A 193 1.67 0.69 -9.72
CA GLN A 193 2.37 0.41 -8.45
C GLN A 193 2.82 1.71 -7.74
N LYS A 194 3.18 2.76 -8.49
CA LYS A 194 3.51 4.07 -7.91
C LYS A 194 2.32 4.67 -7.17
N ILE A 195 1.13 4.66 -7.80
CA ILE A 195 -0.11 5.12 -7.18
C ILE A 195 -0.42 4.32 -5.92
N TYR A 196 -0.28 2.99 -5.97
CA TYR A 196 -0.42 2.14 -4.78
C TYR A 196 0.53 2.54 -3.66
N SER A 197 1.83 2.66 -3.97
CA SER A 197 2.89 2.97 -3.01
C SER A 197 2.71 4.33 -2.33
N ASP A 198 2.19 5.32 -3.05
CA ASP A 198 2.07 6.70 -2.58
C ASP A 198 0.75 6.94 -1.82
N PHE A 199 -0.38 6.35 -2.25
CA PHE A 199 -1.72 6.70 -1.72
C PHE A 199 -2.45 5.58 -0.98
N TYR A 200 -2.21 4.30 -1.32
CA TYR A 200 -2.96 3.18 -0.76
C TYR A 200 -2.15 2.29 0.20
N ARG A 201 -0.82 2.43 0.17
CA ARG A 201 0.10 1.78 1.11
C ARG A 201 0.03 2.46 2.47
N ASP A 202 0.00 1.67 3.54
CA ASP A 202 0.22 2.22 4.89
C ASP A 202 1.73 2.37 5.13
N SER A 203 2.27 3.59 5.04
CA SER A 203 3.71 3.84 5.19
C SER A 203 4.27 3.48 6.58
N GLN A 204 3.41 3.35 7.59
CA GLN A 204 3.81 2.99 8.94
C GLN A 204 4.04 1.49 9.05
N TRP A 205 3.22 0.68 8.38
CA TRP A 205 3.24 -0.80 8.43
C TRP A 205 3.91 -1.47 7.24
N GLU A 206 3.90 -0.88 6.06
CA GLU A 206 4.38 -1.48 4.81
C GLU A 206 5.58 -0.70 4.26
N ARG A 207 6.70 -1.39 4.07
CA ARG A 207 7.91 -0.81 3.46
C ARG A 207 7.66 -0.50 1.99
N VAL A 208 8.29 0.56 1.50
CA VAL A 208 8.29 0.87 0.07
C VAL A 208 9.22 -0.11 -0.64
N SER A 209 8.79 -0.65 -1.79
CA SER A 209 9.63 -1.42 -2.69
C SER A 209 9.79 -0.66 -4.01
N PRO A 210 10.82 0.19 -4.15
CA PRO A 210 10.99 1.05 -5.32
C PRO A 210 11.07 0.29 -6.65
N SER A 211 11.66 -0.90 -6.64
CA SER A 211 11.80 -1.76 -7.83
C SER A 211 10.48 -2.21 -8.45
N THR A 212 9.35 -2.00 -7.78
CA THR A 212 8.01 -2.29 -8.31
C THR A 212 7.43 -1.15 -9.14
N PHE A 213 7.96 0.08 -9.00
CA PHE A 213 7.42 1.24 -9.73
C PHE A 213 8.48 2.09 -10.42
N ASN A 214 9.77 1.81 -10.20
CA ASN A 214 10.86 2.46 -10.92
C ASN A 214 11.83 1.47 -11.55
N VAL A 215 12.47 1.91 -12.62
CA VAL A 215 13.45 1.12 -13.40
C VAL A 215 14.78 1.84 -13.55
N ASP A 216 15.15 2.64 -12.55
CA ASP A 216 16.38 3.43 -12.53
C ASP A 216 17.67 2.58 -12.56
N TYR A 217 17.55 1.29 -12.24
CA TYR A 217 18.63 0.31 -12.41
C TYR A 217 18.99 0.05 -13.88
N LEU A 218 18.15 0.46 -14.84
CA LEU A 218 18.44 0.41 -16.26
C LEU A 218 19.37 1.55 -16.68
N ASP A 219 20.51 1.18 -17.25
CA ASP A 219 21.59 2.11 -17.59
C ASP A 219 21.30 2.99 -18.82
N GLY A 220 20.30 2.65 -19.64
CA GLY A 220 19.91 3.39 -20.84
C GLY A 220 20.46 2.79 -22.14
N SER A 221 21.25 1.71 -22.06
CA SER A 221 21.85 1.04 -23.23
C SER A 221 21.00 -0.13 -23.74
N SER A 222 20.45 -0.95 -22.84
CA SER A 222 19.51 -2.03 -23.15
C SER A 222 18.24 -1.87 -22.32
N MET A 223 17.13 -1.57 -22.99
CA MET A 223 15.84 -1.27 -22.35
C MET A 223 14.87 -2.45 -22.32
N ASN A 224 15.33 -3.62 -22.76
CA ASN A 224 14.56 -4.85 -22.75
C ASN A 224 14.61 -5.51 -21.35
N LEU A 225 13.43 -5.90 -20.83
CA LEU A 225 13.26 -6.52 -19.51
C LEU A 225 12.93 -8.02 -19.55
N ASP A 226 13.05 -8.69 -20.71
CA ASP A 226 12.61 -10.08 -20.90
C ASP A 226 13.36 -11.08 -20.01
N ASN A 227 14.63 -10.80 -19.71
CA ASN A 227 15.46 -11.62 -18.82
C ASN A 227 15.55 -11.05 -17.39
N ALA A 228 14.69 -10.11 -17.03
CA ALA A 228 14.75 -9.46 -15.72
C ALA A 228 14.21 -10.35 -14.57
N TYR A 229 13.59 -11.49 -14.88
CA TYR A 229 12.97 -12.36 -13.88
C TYR A 229 14.01 -13.24 -13.16
N SER A 230 14.54 -12.74 -12.05
CA SER A 230 15.28 -13.56 -11.10
C SER A 230 14.33 -14.44 -10.27
N THR A 231 14.85 -15.47 -9.60
CA THR A 231 14.05 -16.25 -8.64
C THR A 231 13.43 -15.36 -7.56
N GLU A 232 14.16 -14.34 -7.10
CA GLU A 232 13.71 -13.35 -6.11
C GLU A 232 12.52 -12.51 -6.63
N PHE A 233 12.43 -12.27 -7.94
CA PHE A 233 11.33 -11.53 -8.56
C PHE A 233 10.00 -12.28 -8.47
N TYR A 234 10.03 -13.62 -8.59
CA TYR A 234 8.84 -14.46 -8.40
C TYR A 234 8.47 -14.64 -6.93
N GLN A 235 9.48 -14.76 -6.07
CA GLN A 235 9.29 -14.96 -4.64
C GLN A 235 8.62 -13.76 -3.95
N ASN A 236 8.87 -12.55 -4.44
CA ASN A 236 8.36 -11.32 -3.85
C ASN A 236 7.20 -10.71 -4.65
N TYR A 237 6.46 -9.80 -4.03
CA TYR A 237 5.49 -9.00 -4.75
C TYR A 237 6.18 -8.02 -5.70
N ASN A 238 5.79 -8.05 -6.96
CA ASN A 238 6.40 -7.30 -8.06
C ASN A 238 5.35 -6.41 -8.77
N PHE A 239 5.71 -5.88 -9.94
CA PHE A 239 4.87 -4.94 -10.66
C PHE A 239 3.67 -5.56 -11.41
N PHE A 240 3.61 -6.89 -11.54
CA PHE A 240 2.45 -7.62 -12.08
C PHE A 240 1.37 -7.92 -11.05
N ASP A 241 1.64 -7.70 -9.75
CA ASP A 241 0.68 -8.05 -8.71
C ASP A 241 -0.42 -7.02 -8.57
N LEU A 242 -1.67 -7.50 -8.58
CA LEU A 242 -2.84 -6.71 -8.23
C LEU A 242 -2.81 -6.38 -6.73
N ARG A 243 -3.10 -5.11 -6.41
CA ARG A 243 -3.07 -4.59 -5.05
C ARG A 243 -4.48 -4.31 -4.51
N TYR A 244 -4.57 -4.23 -3.19
CA TYR A 244 -5.82 -3.98 -2.47
C TYR A 244 -5.72 -2.70 -1.63
N CYS A 245 -6.85 -2.01 -1.46
CA CYS A 245 -6.98 -0.85 -0.60
C CYS A 245 -7.00 -1.24 0.88
N ASN A 246 -6.78 -0.25 1.74
CA ASN A 246 -6.86 -0.43 3.19
C ASN A 246 -8.28 -0.18 3.70
N TRP A 247 -8.62 -0.80 4.83
CA TRP A 247 -9.77 -0.45 5.63
C TRP A 247 -9.71 1.02 6.09
N GLN A 248 -10.88 1.59 6.37
CA GLN A 248 -10.94 2.89 7.03
C GLN A 248 -10.35 2.79 8.44
N LYS A 249 -9.64 3.84 8.86
CA LYS A 249 -9.03 3.89 10.18
C LYS A 249 -10.13 3.93 11.24
N ASP A 250 -10.14 2.93 12.10
CA ASP A 250 -11.00 2.82 13.27
C ASP A 250 -10.17 2.45 14.52
N LEU A 251 -10.81 1.98 15.58
CA LEU A 251 -10.15 1.56 16.83
C LEU A 251 -9.05 0.50 16.63
N PHE A 252 -9.21 -0.42 15.67
CA PHE A 252 -8.33 -1.57 15.48
C PHE A 252 -7.46 -1.46 14.23
N HIS A 253 -7.99 -0.89 13.15
CA HIS A 253 -7.27 -0.64 11.89
C HIS A 253 -6.53 0.71 11.88
N GLY A 254 -6.59 1.47 12.98
CA GLY A 254 -5.81 2.71 13.20
C GLY A 254 -4.59 2.54 14.10
N VAL A 255 -4.21 1.31 14.46
CA VAL A 255 -3.11 1.04 15.38
C VAL A 255 -1.74 1.31 14.75
N LEU A 256 -0.77 1.71 15.57
CA LEU A 256 0.61 1.97 15.16
C LEU A 256 1.55 0.82 15.55
N PRO A 257 2.64 0.57 14.80
CA PRO A 257 3.56 -0.53 15.11
C PRO A 257 4.47 -0.29 16.34
N HIS A 258 4.65 0.98 16.74
CA HIS A 258 5.49 1.40 17.87
C HIS A 258 4.83 2.52 18.68
N GLN A 259 5.35 2.78 19.89
CA GLN A 259 4.96 3.95 20.71
C GLN A 259 5.67 5.24 20.31
N GLN A 260 6.88 5.11 19.75
CA GLN A 260 7.75 6.19 19.31
C GLN A 260 8.58 5.73 18.10
N TYR A 261 9.12 6.68 17.34
CA TYR A 261 10.02 6.35 16.23
C TYR A 261 11.39 5.82 16.73
N GLY A 262 11.75 4.60 16.31
CA GLY A 262 13.02 3.95 16.71
C GLY A 262 13.06 3.52 18.18
N GLU A 263 14.26 3.33 18.73
CA GLU A 263 14.43 2.83 20.10
C GLU A 263 13.90 3.80 21.17
N THR A 264 13.64 3.32 22.38
CA THR A 264 13.21 4.15 23.51
C THR A 264 14.25 5.20 23.87
N ALA A 265 13.85 6.45 24.10
CA ALA A 265 14.75 7.50 24.57
C ALA A 265 15.11 7.21 26.04
N VAL A 266 16.39 6.98 26.33
CA VAL A 266 16.87 6.72 27.70
C VAL A 266 17.81 7.83 28.12
N ALA A 267 17.54 8.44 29.27
CA ALA A 267 18.49 9.32 29.93
C ALA A 267 19.52 8.44 30.67
N SER A 268 20.75 8.36 30.15
CA SER A 268 21.81 7.57 30.77
C SER A 268 22.29 8.24 32.06
N ILE A 269 22.43 7.43 33.11
CA ILE A 269 23.08 7.82 34.35
C ILE A 269 24.51 7.32 34.26
N THR A 270 25.49 8.22 34.20
CA THR A 270 26.91 7.85 34.29
C THR A 270 27.27 7.80 35.77
N PRO A 271 27.55 6.63 36.36
CA PRO A 271 27.98 6.57 37.75
C PRO A 271 29.41 7.13 37.87
N ASP A 272 29.59 8.12 38.73
CA ASP A 272 30.89 8.73 39.00
C ASP A 272 31.68 7.85 39.97
N VAL A 273 32.26 6.76 39.48
CA VAL A 273 33.04 5.82 40.32
C VAL A 273 34.47 6.34 40.48
N THR A 274 34.67 7.29 41.39
CA THR A 274 36.03 7.68 41.84
C THR A 274 36.30 7.08 43.22
N GLY A 275 36.79 5.84 43.26
CA GLY A 275 37.13 5.14 44.51
C GLY A 275 38.40 4.31 44.38
N LYS A 276 39.46 4.70 45.10
CA LYS A 276 40.69 3.89 45.24
C LYS A 276 40.50 2.88 46.37
N LEU A 277 40.32 1.60 46.02
CA LEU A 277 40.32 0.52 47.01
C LEU A 277 41.78 0.15 47.38
N THR A 278 42.23 0.53 48.57
CA THR A 278 43.50 0.03 49.15
C THR A 278 43.25 -1.31 49.84
N LEU A 279 43.66 -2.42 49.22
CA LEU A 279 43.71 -3.72 49.88
C LEU A 279 44.96 -3.81 50.76
N SER A 280 44.79 -4.04 52.07
CA SER A 280 45.88 -4.36 52.99
C SER A 280 45.75 -5.81 53.47
N ASN A 281 46.89 -6.49 53.56
CA ASN A 281 47.10 -7.88 54.03
C ASN A 281 46.63 -9.01 53.10
N PHE A 282 47.49 -9.39 52.15
CA PHE A 282 47.58 -10.78 51.69
C PHE A 282 48.75 -11.47 52.39
N SER A 283 48.51 -12.61 53.04
CA SER A 283 49.53 -13.51 53.57
C SER A 283 49.68 -14.68 52.61
N THR A 284 50.85 -14.84 51.99
CA THR A 284 51.20 -16.05 51.24
C THR A 284 51.70 -17.14 52.20
N VAL A 285 51.22 -18.37 52.03
CA VAL A 285 51.74 -19.55 52.74
C VAL A 285 53.09 -19.90 52.14
N GLY A 286 54.18 -19.55 52.83
CA GLY A 286 55.57 -19.85 52.47
C GLY A 286 56.56 -19.23 53.46
N THR A 287 57.70 -19.90 53.68
CA THR A 287 58.60 -19.78 54.86
C THR A 287 59.42 -18.49 55.03
N SER A 288 59.05 -17.37 54.40
CA SER A 288 59.58 -16.03 54.71
C SER A 288 58.60 -14.96 54.25
N PRO A 289 58.03 -14.13 55.15
CA PRO A 289 57.07 -13.10 54.76
C PRO A 289 57.78 -11.90 54.15
N THR A 290 57.47 -11.59 52.89
CA THR A 290 57.77 -10.28 52.27
C THR A 290 56.46 -9.58 51.95
N THR A 291 56.28 -8.37 52.48
CA THR A 291 55.10 -7.54 52.22
C THR A 291 55.12 -7.05 50.77
N ALA A 292 54.34 -7.69 49.89
CA ALA A 292 54.14 -7.20 48.53
C ALA A 292 52.91 -6.27 48.48
N SER A 293 53.12 -4.97 48.26
CA SER A 293 52.04 -4.04 47.92
C SER A 293 51.89 -3.99 46.39
N GLY A 294 50.77 -4.50 45.87
CA GLY A 294 50.42 -4.41 44.45
C GLY A 294 49.00 -3.89 44.28
N THR A 295 48.82 -2.89 43.41
CA THR A 295 47.51 -2.33 43.06
C THR A 295 46.82 -3.27 42.05
N ALA A 296 45.74 -3.93 42.47
CA ALA A 296 44.87 -4.67 41.55
C ALA A 296 43.60 -3.84 41.27
N THR A 297 43.52 -3.20 40.11
CA THR A 297 42.29 -2.57 39.60
C THR A 297 41.38 -3.65 39.01
N LYS A 298 40.49 -4.20 39.83
CA LYS A 298 39.27 -4.85 39.33
C LYS A 298 38.06 -4.07 39.81
N ASN A 299 37.36 -3.45 38.87
CA ASN A 299 36.07 -2.79 39.07
C ASN A 299 35.04 -3.81 39.54
N LEU A 300 34.78 -3.88 40.84
CA LEU A 300 33.56 -4.45 41.38
C LEU A 300 32.56 -3.29 41.55
N PRO A 301 31.34 -3.40 41.01
CA PRO A 301 30.34 -2.34 41.16
C PRO A 301 29.90 -2.28 42.62
N ALA A 302 30.22 -1.18 43.31
CA ALA A 302 29.61 -0.83 44.58
C ALA A 302 28.19 -0.32 44.31
N PHE A 303 27.20 -0.83 45.04
CA PHE A 303 25.76 -0.58 44.86
C PHE A 303 25.27 0.71 45.54
N ASP A 304 26.13 1.71 45.76
CA ASP A 304 25.74 2.92 46.51
C ASP A 304 26.45 4.16 45.99
N THR A 305 26.27 4.45 44.69
CA THR A 305 26.68 5.71 44.10
C THR A 305 25.49 6.31 43.36
N VAL A 306 24.92 7.38 43.92
CA VAL A 306 23.95 8.24 43.22
C VAL A 306 24.67 8.84 42.02
N GLY A 307 24.38 8.34 40.82
CA GLY A 307 24.84 9.02 39.60
C GLY A 307 24.03 10.30 39.42
N ASP A 308 24.70 11.44 39.37
CA ASP A 308 24.05 12.73 39.13
C ASP A 308 23.45 12.74 37.72
N LEU A 309 22.13 12.95 37.61
CA LEU A 309 21.44 13.10 36.33
C LEU A 309 21.64 14.53 35.82
N SER A 310 22.48 14.70 34.80
CA SER A 310 22.69 16.04 34.24
C SER A 310 21.42 16.56 33.55
N ILE A 311 21.08 17.82 33.81
CA ILE A 311 19.94 18.49 33.17
C ILE A 311 20.07 18.57 31.64
N LEU A 312 21.31 18.58 31.13
CA LEU A 312 21.57 18.56 29.69
C LEU A 312 21.16 17.22 29.08
N VAL A 313 21.50 16.09 29.72
CA VAL A 313 21.06 14.76 29.27
C VAL A 313 19.54 14.64 29.32
N LEU A 314 18.90 15.18 30.37
CA LEU A 314 17.43 15.20 30.44
C LEU A 314 16.80 16.00 29.30
N ARG A 315 17.31 17.21 29.00
CA ARG A 315 16.83 18.01 27.87
C ARG A 315 17.08 17.32 26.54
N GLN A 316 18.25 16.70 26.36
CA GLN A 316 18.56 15.93 25.16
C GLN A 316 17.57 14.77 24.99
N ALA A 317 17.25 14.03 26.05
CA ALA A 317 16.28 12.96 26.02
C ALA A 317 14.86 13.45 25.71
N GLU A 318 14.42 14.57 26.31
CA GLU A 318 13.11 15.18 26.05
C GLU A 318 12.97 15.64 24.59
N PHE A 319 13.95 16.37 24.06
CA PHE A 319 13.91 16.83 22.66
C PHE A 319 14.01 15.68 21.67
N LEU A 320 14.80 14.65 21.99
CA LEU A 320 14.89 13.44 21.18
C LEU A 320 13.57 12.68 21.17
N GLN A 321 12.88 12.57 22.30
CA GLN A 321 11.55 11.97 22.39
C GLN A 321 10.54 12.76 21.54
N LYS A 322 10.52 14.09 21.69
CA LYS A 322 9.67 14.97 20.88
C LYS A 322 9.91 14.79 19.38
N TRP A 323 11.17 14.73 18.94
CA TRP A 323 11.52 14.50 17.54
C TRP A 323 11.00 13.15 17.03
N LYS A 324 11.10 12.09 17.85
CA LYS A 324 10.62 10.75 17.52
C LYS A 324 9.10 10.70 17.38
N GLU A 325 8.36 11.33 18.29
CA GLU A 325 6.90 11.39 18.26
C GLU A 325 6.38 12.19 17.05
N ILE A 326 7.01 13.33 16.75
CA ILE A 326 6.66 14.14 15.56
C ILE A 326 6.89 13.33 14.28
N THR A 327 8.06 12.69 14.15
CA THR A 327 8.39 11.85 12.99
C THR A 327 7.37 10.72 12.80
N GLN A 328 6.99 10.03 13.89
CA GLN A 328 6.02 8.95 13.85
C GLN A 328 4.61 9.41 13.50
N SER A 329 4.22 10.62 13.89
CA SER A 329 2.88 11.15 13.64
C SER A 329 2.54 11.27 12.15
N GLY A 330 3.55 11.34 11.27
CA GLY A 330 3.40 11.53 9.84
C GLY A 330 3.67 10.29 9.01
N ASN A 331 3.31 10.38 7.73
CA ASN A 331 3.84 9.44 6.76
C ASN A 331 5.34 9.65 6.62
N LYS A 332 6.05 8.61 6.19
CA LYS A 332 7.51 8.65 6.00
C LYS A 332 7.93 9.37 4.70
N ASP A 333 7.04 10.17 4.12
CA ASP A 333 7.27 10.87 2.86
C ASP A 333 7.99 12.20 3.10
N TYR A 334 8.78 12.62 2.12
CA TYR A 334 9.59 13.84 2.24
C TYR A 334 8.73 15.09 2.50
N LYS A 335 7.62 15.24 1.77
CA LYS A 335 6.68 16.36 1.92
C LYS A 335 6.08 16.44 3.32
N ASP A 336 5.56 15.32 3.82
CA ASP A 336 4.91 15.24 5.14
C ASP A 336 5.91 15.47 6.28
N GLN A 337 7.11 14.92 6.17
CA GLN A 337 8.16 15.11 7.17
C GLN A 337 8.66 16.56 7.18
N LEU A 338 8.82 17.19 6.01
CA LEU A 338 9.23 18.59 5.94
C LEU A 338 8.17 19.50 6.57
N GLU A 339 6.89 19.24 6.29
CA GLU A 339 5.79 20.02 6.84
C GLU A 339 5.70 19.86 8.37
N LYS A 340 5.87 18.65 8.90
CA LYS A 340 5.77 18.37 10.34
C LYS A 340 6.92 18.94 11.17
N HIS A 341 8.15 18.90 10.65
CA HIS A 341 9.33 19.38 11.39
C HIS A 341 9.61 20.86 11.18
N TRP A 342 9.37 21.40 9.97
CA TRP A 342 9.70 22.79 9.62
C TRP A 342 8.48 23.69 9.38
N GLY A 343 7.27 23.15 9.27
CA GLY A 343 6.07 23.94 8.94
C GLY A 343 6.07 24.48 7.51
N VAL A 344 6.89 23.90 6.62
CA VAL A 344 7.03 24.33 5.22
C VAL A 344 6.49 23.23 4.30
N SER A 345 5.48 23.58 3.52
CA SER A 345 4.92 22.68 2.50
C SER A 345 5.76 22.77 1.21
N VAL A 346 6.15 21.62 0.65
CA VAL A 346 6.83 21.56 -0.65
C VAL A 346 5.81 21.57 -1.79
N GLY A 347 6.16 22.23 -2.90
CA GLY A 347 5.37 22.16 -4.12
C GLY A 347 5.35 20.73 -4.67
N ASP A 348 4.24 20.34 -5.30
CA ASP A 348 4.02 18.95 -5.78
C ASP A 348 5.12 18.45 -6.72
N GLY A 349 5.74 19.37 -7.47
CA GLY A 349 6.84 19.06 -8.36
C GLY A 349 8.12 18.53 -7.69
N PHE A 350 8.27 18.70 -6.37
CA PHE A 350 9.42 18.27 -5.55
C PHE A 350 9.05 17.22 -4.52
N SER A 351 7.81 16.73 -4.54
CA SER A 351 7.30 15.80 -3.52
C SER A 351 7.78 14.36 -3.73
N GLU A 352 8.31 14.01 -4.91
CA GLU A 352 8.58 12.63 -5.36
C GLU A 352 7.35 11.70 -5.38
N LEU A 353 6.16 12.27 -5.15
CA LEU A 353 4.87 11.59 -5.18
C LEU A 353 4.15 11.87 -6.51
N CYS A 354 3.30 10.95 -6.94
CA CYS A 354 2.37 11.24 -8.02
C CYS A 354 1.29 12.25 -7.59
N THR A 355 0.71 12.96 -8.56
CA THR A 355 -0.24 14.04 -8.27
C THR A 355 -1.67 13.50 -8.25
N TYR A 356 -2.37 13.65 -7.13
CA TYR A 356 -3.81 13.36 -7.06
C TYR A 356 -4.61 14.50 -7.72
N LEU A 357 -5.43 14.14 -8.71
CA LEU A 357 -6.22 15.11 -9.50
C LEU A 357 -7.62 15.33 -8.94
N GLY A 358 -8.08 14.43 -8.08
CA GLY A 358 -9.44 14.38 -7.57
C GLY A 358 -10.08 13.02 -7.79
N GLY A 359 -11.29 12.84 -7.26
CA GLY A 359 -11.99 11.57 -7.31
C GLY A 359 -13.49 11.74 -7.16
N VAL A 360 -14.22 10.67 -7.50
CA VAL A 360 -15.67 10.60 -7.43
C VAL A 360 -16.03 9.39 -6.57
N SER A 361 -16.84 9.61 -5.53
CA SER A 361 -17.32 8.52 -4.68
C SER A 361 -18.83 8.39 -4.76
N SER A 362 -19.34 7.16 -4.69
CA SER A 362 -20.77 6.88 -4.59
C SER A 362 -21.05 5.73 -3.62
N SER A 363 -22.24 5.73 -3.03
CA SER A 363 -22.67 4.62 -2.17
C SER A 363 -23.50 3.63 -2.99
N ILE A 364 -23.32 2.34 -2.73
CA ILE A 364 -24.09 1.27 -3.35
C ILE A 364 -25.23 0.92 -2.39
N ASP A 365 -26.46 1.13 -2.85
CA ASP A 365 -27.66 0.84 -2.06
C ASP A 365 -28.24 -0.52 -2.47
N ILE A 366 -28.42 -1.41 -1.50
CA ILE A 366 -29.02 -2.74 -1.69
C ILE A 366 -30.51 -2.67 -1.37
N ASN A 367 -31.34 -2.89 -2.38
CA ASN A 367 -32.80 -2.90 -2.25
C ASN A 367 -33.35 -4.32 -2.36
N GLU A 368 -34.49 -4.58 -1.72
CA GLU A 368 -35.17 -5.87 -1.82
C GLU A 368 -35.86 -6.08 -3.18
N VAL A 369 -35.90 -7.34 -3.60
CA VAL A 369 -36.63 -7.81 -4.77
C VAL A 369 -37.47 -9.00 -4.32
N ILE A 370 -38.80 -8.82 -4.33
CA ILE A 370 -39.75 -9.83 -3.87
C ILE A 370 -40.25 -10.62 -5.09
N ASN A 371 -40.18 -11.94 -5.02
CA ASN A 371 -40.80 -12.80 -6.04
C ASN A 371 -42.34 -12.76 -5.91
N THR A 372 -43.03 -12.26 -6.94
CA THR A 372 -44.50 -12.16 -6.99
C THR A 372 -45.16 -13.32 -7.74
N ASN A 373 -44.39 -14.22 -8.37
CA ASN A 373 -44.91 -15.38 -9.09
C ASN A 373 -45.09 -16.58 -8.16
N ILE A 374 -46.06 -16.48 -7.24
CA ILE A 374 -46.39 -17.53 -6.29
C ILE A 374 -47.36 -18.52 -6.97
N THR A 375 -46.83 -19.57 -7.60
CA THR A 375 -47.63 -20.72 -8.06
C THR A 375 -47.31 -21.95 -7.19
N GLY A 376 -48.27 -22.41 -6.39
CA GLY A 376 -48.10 -23.56 -5.49
C GLY A 376 -47.38 -23.27 -4.16
N SER A 377 -46.65 -24.27 -3.63
CA SER A 377 -45.96 -24.25 -2.31
C SER A 377 -44.65 -23.46 -2.28
N ALA A 378 -44.39 -22.58 -3.25
CA ALA A 378 -43.20 -21.75 -3.31
C ALA A 378 -43.33 -20.57 -2.31
N ALA A 379 -42.39 -20.46 -1.37
CA ALA A 379 -42.33 -19.35 -0.43
C ALA A 379 -41.97 -18.04 -1.15
N ALA A 380 -42.42 -16.91 -0.59
CA ALA A 380 -42.02 -15.59 -1.07
C ALA A 380 -40.59 -15.30 -0.61
N ASP A 381 -39.61 -15.78 -1.38
CA ASP A 381 -38.19 -15.52 -1.09
C ASP A 381 -37.82 -14.08 -1.47
N ILE A 382 -37.12 -13.41 -0.56
CA ILE A 382 -36.60 -12.05 -0.74
C ILE A 382 -35.16 -12.16 -1.24
N ALA A 383 -34.90 -11.72 -2.46
CA ALA A 383 -33.55 -11.47 -2.95
C ALA A 383 -33.22 -9.98 -2.81
N GLY A 384 -31.96 -9.59 -2.96
CA GLY A 384 -31.60 -8.17 -3.06
C GLY A 384 -30.90 -7.83 -4.37
N LYS A 385 -30.90 -6.54 -4.68
CA LYS A 385 -30.18 -5.95 -5.82
C LYS A 385 -29.52 -4.64 -5.39
N GLY A 386 -28.20 -4.59 -5.47
CA GLY A 386 -27.41 -3.39 -5.27
C GLY A 386 -27.30 -2.55 -6.54
N VAL A 387 -27.43 -1.23 -6.39
CA VAL A 387 -27.21 -0.25 -7.47
C VAL A 387 -26.42 0.94 -6.95
N GLY A 388 -25.42 1.40 -7.72
CA GLY A 388 -24.65 2.62 -7.49
C GLY A 388 -24.63 3.51 -8.73
N VAL A 389 -24.62 4.83 -8.52
CA VAL A 389 -24.50 5.83 -9.60
C VAL A 389 -23.48 6.87 -9.17
N ALA A 390 -22.46 7.10 -10.00
CA ALA A 390 -21.44 8.10 -9.72
C ALA A 390 -21.30 9.07 -10.90
N ASN A 391 -21.21 10.37 -10.62
CA ASN A 391 -20.92 11.38 -11.63
C ASN A 391 -19.91 12.39 -11.07
N GLY A 392 -18.94 12.82 -11.86
CA GLY A 392 -18.03 13.87 -11.44
C GLY A 392 -17.15 14.41 -12.57
N GLU A 393 -16.55 15.58 -12.33
CA GLU A 393 -15.71 16.28 -13.30
C GLU A 393 -14.34 16.56 -12.70
N ILE A 394 -13.30 16.36 -13.51
CA ILE A 394 -11.90 16.61 -13.16
C ILE A 394 -11.24 17.40 -14.28
N ASN A 395 -10.49 18.42 -13.88
CA ASN A 395 -9.73 19.27 -14.79
C ASN A 395 -8.25 19.19 -14.44
N PHE A 396 -7.40 19.01 -15.45
CA PHE A 396 -5.97 18.83 -15.25
C PHE A 396 -5.17 19.56 -16.33
N ASN A 397 -4.00 20.08 -15.94
CA ASN A 397 -3.01 20.65 -16.83
C ASN A 397 -1.65 20.03 -16.53
N SER A 398 -0.98 19.54 -17.57
CA SER A 398 0.33 18.87 -17.48
C SER A 398 1.49 19.77 -17.03
N ASN A 399 1.34 21.10 -17.08
CA ASN A 399 2.37 22.08 -16.71
C ASN A 399 3.75 21.86 -17.38
N GLY A 400 3.78 21.13 -18.51
CA GLY A 400 4.99 20.85 -19.30
C GLY A 400 5.66 19.49 -19.05
N ARG A 401 5.02 18.56 -18.32
CA ARG A 401 5.57 17.22 -18.05
C ARG A 401 4.92 16.14 -18.94
N TYR A 402 5.70 15.12 -19.30
CA TYR A 402 5.17 13.87 -19.86
C TYR A 402 4.73 12.93 -18.75
N GLY A 403 3.73 12.09 -19.02
CA GLY A 403 3.32 11.08 -18.06
C GLY A 403 2.02 10.37 -18.44
N LEU A 404 1.40 9.75 -17.44
CA LEU A 404 0.14 9.03 -17.55
C LEU A 404 -0.89 9.62 -16.60
N ILE A 405 -2.12 9.81 -17.09
CA ILE A 405 -3.30 9.92 -16.23
C ILE A 405 -3.87 8.53 -16.07
N MET A 406 -4.11 8.15 -14.82
CA MET A 406 -4.72 6.87 -14.47
C MET A 406 -5.90 7.10 -13.54
N CYS A 407 -7.03 6.43 -13.80
CA CYS A 407 -8.13 6.32 -12.87
C CYS A 407 -8.13 4.95 -12.22
N ILE A 408 -8.06 4.91 -10.89
CA ILE A 408 -8.16 3.70 -10.08
C ILE A 408 -9.59 3.61 -9.54
N TYR A 409 -10.26 2.51 -9.85
CA TYR A 409 -11.50 2.12 -9.22
C TYR A 409 -11.21 1.24 -8.01
N HIS A 410 -11.91 1.49 -6.90
CA HIS A 410 -11.96 0.54 -5.80
C HIS A 410 -13.30 0.61 -5.07
N CYS A 411 -13.68 -0.50 -4.46
CA CYS A 411 -14.91 -0.64 -3.69
C CYS A 411 -14.57 -0.94 -2.23
N LEU A 412 -14.97 -0.05 -1.33
CA LEU A 412 -14.68 -0.13 0.09
C LEU A 412 -15.98 -0.42 0.87
N PRO A 413 -16.15 -1.63 1.41
CA PRO A 413 -17.18 -1.91 2.39
C PRO A 413 -16.85 -1.20 3.71
N LEU A 414 -17.87 -0.72 4.41
CA LEU A 414 -17.72 -0.29 5.80
C LEU A 414 -17.81 -1.52 6.71
N LEU A 415 -16.83 -1.69 7.58
CA LEU A 415 -16.74 -2.85 8.47
C LEU A 415 -17.81 -2.81 9.56
N ASP A 416 -18.55 -3.91 9.69
CA ASP A 416 -19.28 -4.26 10.90
C ASP A 416 -18.57 -5.44 11.58
N TYR A 417 -18.15 -5.25 12.83
CA TYR A 417 -17.47 -6.30 13.57
C TYR A 417 -18.45 -7.37 14.04
N THR A 418 -18.21 -8.62 13.66
CA THR A 418 -18.93 -9.81 14.13
C THR A 418 -18.03 -10.69 15.02
N THR A 419 -16.85 -10.21 15.42
CA THR A 419 -15.92 -10.91 16.31
C THR A 419 -16.51 -11.12 17.72
N ASP A 420 -15.88 -11.98 18.52
CA ASP A 420 -16.14 -12.05 19.98
C ASP A 420 -15.42 -10.91 20.70
N MET A 421 -15.72 -9.68 20.30
CA MET A 421 -15.13 -8.47 20.87
C MET A 421 -15.54 -8.28 22.33
N LEU A 422 -14.61 -7.77 23.13
CA LEU A 422 -14.85 -7.35 24.50
C LEU A 422 -14.89 -5.83 24.57
N ASP A 423 -15.90 -5.27 25.20
CA ASP A 423 -15.94 -3.84 25.46
C ASP A 423 -14.87 -3.48 26.51
N PRO A 424 -13.90 -2.60 26.19
CA PRO A 424 -12.86 -2.19 27.12
C PRO A 424 -13.38 -1.59 28.43
N ALA A 425 -14.62 -1.07 28.47
CA ALA A 425 -15.24 -0.60 29.71
C ALA A 425 -15.36 -1.72 30.77
N PHE A 426 -15.55 -2.97 30.35
CA PHE A 426 -15.72 -4.11 31.25
C PHE A 426 -14.41 -4.87 31.55
N LEU A 427 -13.29 -4.41 31.01
CA LEU A 427 -11.96 -4.96 31.31
C LEU A 427 -11.25 -4.19 32.43
N LYS A 428 -11.80 -3.06 32.88
CA LYS A 428 -11.24 -2.20 33.93
C LYS A 428 -11.61 -2.77 35.30
N VAL A 429 -10.59 -3.15 36.08
CA VAL A 429 -10.80 -3.73 37.42
C VAL A 429 -10.15 -2.86 38.49
N ASN A 430 -8.95 -2.35 38.23
CA ASN A 430 -8.25 -1.48 39.15
C ASN A 430 -8.68 -0.02 38.96
N SER A 431 -8.59 0.79 40.01
CA SER A 431 -8.86 2.23 39.92
C SER A 431 -7.96 2.95 38.92
N THR A 432 -6.75 2.43 38.68
CA THR A 432 -5.78 2.96 37.72
C THR A 432 -6.10 2.65 36.26
N ASP A 433 -7.01 1.70 36.00
CA ASP A 433 -7.43 1.34 34.64
C ASP A 433 -8.44 2.37 34.08
N TYR A 434 -9.06 3.15 34.97
CA TYR A 434 -9.93 4.27 34.61
C TYR A 434 -9.10 5.48 34.16
N ALA A 435 -9.71 6.33 33.34
CA ALA A 435 -9.04 7.53 32.85
C ALA A 435 -8.72 8.52 33.98
N ILE A 436 -7.45 8.87 34.11
CA ILE A 436 -6.94 9.87 35.05
C ILE A 436 -6.33 11.00 34.20
N PRO A 437 -6.83 12.25 34.29
CA PRO A 437 -6.41 13.34 33.42
C PRO A 437 -4.89 13.61 33.40
N GLU A 438 -4.21 13.44 34.54
CA GLU A 438 -2.78 13.63 34.71
C GLU A 438 -1.95 12.68 33.82
N PHE A 439 -2.55 11.56 33.44
CA PHE A 439 -1.91 10.49 32.72
C PHE A 439 -2.18 10.49 31.20
N ASP A 440 -3.09 11.33 30.71
CA ASP A 440 -3.49 11.39 29.29
C ASP A 440 -2.32 11.74 28.35
N ARG A 441 -1.28 12.42 28.86
CA ARG A 441 -0.12 12.89 28.08
C ARG A 441 1.15 12.03 28.22
N VAL A 442 1.05 10.85 28.84
CA VAL A 442 2.21 9.97 29.05
C VAL A 442 2.70 9.30 27.76
N GLY A 443 1.83 9.17 26.75
CA GLY A 443 2.17 8.60 25.45
C GLY A 443 1.13 7.62 24.94
N MET A 444 1.57 6.59 24.23
CA MET A 444 0.71 5.55 23.66
C MET A 444 0.57 4.33 24.59
N GLN A 445 -0.55 3.62 24.48
CA GLN A 445 -0.81 2.36 25.16
C GLN A 445 -0.90 1.21 24.14
N SER A 446 -0.60 -0.01 24.56
CA SER A 446 -0.76 -1.22 23.74
C SER A 446 -2.25 -1.61 23.62
N MET A 447 -2.69 -1.94 22.41
CA MET A 447 -4.03 -2.50 22.14
C MET A 447 -3.95 -4.03 22.11
N PRO A 448 -4.45 -4.78 23.10
CA PRO A 448 -4.32 -6.22 23.12
C PRO A 448 -5.29 -6.89 22.12
N LEU A 449 -4.85 -7.96 21.44
CA LEU A 449 -5.69 -8.72 20.48
C LEU A 449 -6.94 -9.31 21.16
N VAL A 450 -6.84 -9.66 22.44
CA VAL A 450 -7.98 -10.21 23.21
C VAL A 450 -9.18 -9.25 23.27
N GLN A 451 -8.94 -7.94 23.10
CA GLN A 451 -10.01 -6.95 23.04
C GLN A 451 -10.80 -7.04 21.73
N LEU A 452 -10.13 -7.34 20.61
CA LEU A 452 -10.77 -7.55 19.30
C LEU A 452 -11.48 -8.91 19.21
N MET A 453 -10.89 -9.96 19.76
CA MET A 453 -11.52 -11.29 19.83
C MET A 453 -11.15 -12.06 21.10
N ASN A 454 -12.13 -12.73 21.71
CA ASN A 454 -11.89 -13.70 22.78
C ASN A 454 -12.65 -15.03 22.55
N PRO A 455 -12.31 -15.79 21.49
CA PRO A 455 -12.91 -17.09 21.22
C PRO A 455 -12.37 -18.19 22.16
N LEU A 456 -12.90 -19.41 22.02
CA LEU A 456 -12.36 -20.59 22.71
C LEU A 456 -10.87 -20.77 22.41
N ARG A 457 -10.08 -21.19 23.40
CA ARG A 457 -8.63 -21.44 23.24
C ARG A 457 -8.31 -22.49 22.16
N SER A 458 -9.24 -23.40 21.89
CA SER A 458 -9.13 -24.37 20.79
C SER A 458 -9.17 -23.73 19.40
N PHE A 459 -9.71 -22.52 19.29
CA PHE A 459 -9.75 -21.74 18.05
C PHE A 459 -8.45 -20.94 17.87
N ALA A 460 -8.05 -20.18 18.89
CA ALA A 460 -6.82 -19.40 18.87
C ALA A 460 -6.24 -19.25 20.28
N ASN A 461 -4.90 -19.31 20.41
CA ASN A 461 -4.21 -19.12 21.68
C ASN A 461 -3.22 -17.94 21.61
N ALA A 462 -3.75 -16.72 21.68
CA ALA A 462 -3.00 -15.48 21.53
C ALA A 462 -3.29 -14.44 22.63
N SER A 463 -3.60 -14.90 23.86
CA SER A 463 -4.04 -14.05 24.98
C SER A 463 -3.04 -12.96 25.41
N GLY A 464 -1.76 -13.08 25.05
CA GLY A 464 -0.71 -12.08 25.33
C GLY A 464 -0.32 -11.24 24.12
N LEU A 465 -0.98 -11.44 22.97
CA LEU A 465 -0.64 -10.75 21.75
C LEU A 465 -1.24 -9.33 21.72
N VAL A 466 -0.47 -8.37 21.23
CA VAL A 466 -0.86 -6.97 21.05
C VAL A 466 -1.05 -6.69 19.54
N LEU A 467 -2.10 -5.96 19.18
CA LEU A 467 -2.37 -5.55 17.80
C LEU A 467 -1.42 -4.43 17.36
N GLY A 468 -1.16 -3.49 18.26
CA GLY A 468 -0.29 -2.34 18.04
C GLY A 468 -0.45 -1.34 19.17
N TYR A 469 -0.12 -0.08 18.92
CA TYR A 469 -0.24 1.02 19.89
C TYR A 469 -1.23 2.06 19.44
N VAL A 470 -1.90 2.63 20.42
CA VAL A 470 -2.94 3.65 20.26
C VAL A 470 -2.68 4.77 21.27
N PRO A 471 -3.16 5.99 21.02
CA PRO A 471 -3.16 7.04 22.04
C PRO A 471 -3.78 6.53 23.35
N ARG A 472 -3.25 6.97 24.49
CA ARG A 472 -3.79 6.55 25.78
C ARG A 472 -5.27 6.92 25.91
N TYR A 473 -6.03 6.05 26.58
CA TYR A 473 -7.48 6.21 26.78
C TYR A 473 -8.29 6.29 25.47
N ILE A 474 -7.86 5.55 24.43
CA ILE A 474 -8.53 5.52 23.11
C ILE A 474 -9.99 5.06 23.20
N ASP A 475 -10.30 4.21 24.17
CA ASP A 475 -11.61 3.66 24.45
C ASP A 475 -12.65 4.71 24.87
N TYR A 476 -12.20 5.86 25.37
CA TYR A 476 -13.06 7.02 25.64
C TYR A 476 -13.17 7.98 24.44
N LYS A 477 -12.37 7.78 23.40
CA LYS A 477 -12.18 8.73 22.28
C LYS A 477 -12.81 8.23 20.97
N THR A 478 -13.06 6.93 20.84
CA THR A 478 -13.62 6.33 19.61
C THR A 478 -14.40 5.04 19.90
N SER A 479 -15.22 4.62 18.94
CA SER A 479 -16.04 3.41 18.97
C SER A 479 -16.06 2.74 17.60
N VAL A 480 -16.52 1.49 17.54
CA VAL A 480 -16.63 0.70 16.30
C VAL A 480 -18.07 0.24 16.07
N ASP A 481 -18.42 -0.04 14.82
CA ASP A 481 -19.71 -0.61 14.45
C ASP A 481 -19.70 -2.12 14.70
N GLN A 482 -20.73 -2.65 15.38
CA GLN A 482 -20.78 -4.07 15.78
C GLN A 482 -22.13 -4.71 15.43
N SER A 483 -22.08 -5.94 14.92
CA SER A 483 -23.23 -6.78 14.63
C SER A 483 -23.31 -7.96 15.59
N VAL A 484 -24.39 -8.05 16.37
CA VAL A 484 -24.55 -9.02 17.49
C VAL A 484 -25.78 -9.92 17.35
N GLY A 485 -25.88 -10.95 18.19
CA GLY A 485 -27.06 -11.82 18.28
C GLY A 485 -27.18 -12.79 17.10
N GLY A 486 -28.34 -12.76 16.42
CA GLY A 486 -28.62 -13.58 15.24
C GLY A 486 -27.76 -13.20 14.04
N PHE A 487 -27.41 -11.92 13.88
CA PHE A 487 -26.59 -11.42 12.77
C PHE A 487 -25.19 -12.03 12.71
N LYS A 488 -24.62 -12.40 13.86
CA LYS A 488 -23.35 -13.14 13.92
C LYS A 488 -23.48 -14.62 13.53
N ARG A 489 -24.69 -15.18 13.60
CA ARG A 489 -24.94 -16.63 13.51
C ARG A 489 -25.87 -16.96 12.35
N THR A 490 -27.17 -16.99 12.60
CA THR A 490 -28.20 -17.47 11.66
C THR A 490 -28.63 -16.43 10.63
N LEU A 491 -28.35 -15.15 10.87
CA LEU A 491 -28.76 -14.02 10.03
C LEU A 491 -27.54 -13.28 9.46
N ASN A 492 -26.42 -13.97 9.25
CA ASN A 492 -25.19 -13.39 8.73
C ASN A 492 -25.32 -12.80 7.32
N SER A 493 -26.28 -13.27 6.52
CA SER A 493 -26.54 -12.72 5.19
C SER A 493 -27.01 -11.27 5.19
N TRP A 494 -27.47 -10.76 6.33
CA TRP A 494 -27.98 -9.39 6.46
C TRP A 494 -26.91 -8.34 6.75
N VAL A 495 -25.67 -8.74 7.08
CA VAL A 495 -24.62 -7.82 7.52
C VAL A 495 -23.29 -8.16 6.88
N ILE A 496 -22.42 -7.16 6.76
CA ILE A 496 -21.01 -7.43 6.41
C ILE A 496 -20.39 -8.16 7.60
N SER A 497 -19.57 -9.17 7.35
CA SER A 497 -19.00 -9.98 8.43
C SER A 497 -17.49 -9.89 8.47
N TYR A 498 -16.99 -9.20 9.49
CA TYR A 498 -15.60 -9.31 9.91
C TYR A 498 -15.53 -10.03 11.26
N GLY A 499 -15.33 -11.35 11.20
CA GLY A 499 -15.41 -12.26 12.35
C GLY A 499 -14.06 -12.81 12.78
N ASN A 500 -14.06 -13.70 13.79
CA ASN A 500 -12.82 -14.26 14.34
C ASN A 500 -11.99 -15.02 13.28
N ILE A 501 -12.65 -15.66 12.31
CA ILE A 501 -11.99 -16.34 11.19
C ILE A 501 -11.31 -15.33 10.26
N SER A 502 -11.97 -14.21 9.96
CA SER A 502 -11.42 -13.14 9.12
C SER A 502 -10.15 -12.55 9.74
N VAL A 503 -10.18 -12.27 11.04
CA VAL A 503 -8.99 -11.79 11.76
C VAL A 503 -7.89 -12.85 11.78
N LEU A 504 -8.20 -14.13 12.01
CA LEU A 504 -7.21 -15.21 11.98
C LEU A 504 -6.50 -15.26 10.62
N LYS A 505 -7.27 -15.28 9.52
CA LYS A 505 -6.74 -15.27 8.14
C LYS A 505 -5.89 -14.04 7.82
N GLN A 506 -6.07 -12.92 8.53
CA GLN A 506 -5.33 -11.69 8.29
C GLN A 506 -4.08 -11.54 9.15
N VAL A 507 -4.04 -12.21 10.30
CA VAL A 507 -2.86 -12.25 11.19
C VAL A 507 -1.90 -13.37 10.78
N THR A 508 -2.37 -14.37 10.03
CA THR A 508 -1.54 -15.46 9.48
C THR A 508 -1.56 -15.44 7.95
N LEU A 509 -0.38 -15.51 7.33
CA LEU A 509 -0.30 -15.64 5.87
C LEU A 509 -0.59 -17.07 5.40
N PRO A 510 -1.12 -17.26 4.18
CA PRO A 510 -1.12 -18.55 3.52
C PRO A 510 0.30 -19.12 3.40
N ASN A 511 0.44 -20.44 3.49
CA ASN A 511 1.75 -21.12 3.41
C ASN A 511 2.45 -20.92 2.07
N ASP A 512 1.67 -20.65 1.02
CA ASP A 512 2.11 -20.48 -0.37
C ASP A 512 2.09 -19.01 -0.83
N ALA A 513 2.02 -18.08 0.12
CA ALA A 513 2.12 -16.65 -0.15
C ALA A 513 3.60 -16.19 -0.12
N PRO A 514 3.98 -15.22 -0.96
CA PRO A 514 5.24 -14.49 -0.84
C PRO A 514 5.57 -14.11 0.60
N PRO A 515 6.84 -14.28 1.03
CA PRO A 515 7.25 -13.77 2.32
C PRO A 515 6.97 -12.27 2.31
N ILE A 516 6.26 -11.82 3.34
CA ILE A 516 6.18 -10.41 3.61
C ILE A 516 7.50 -10.05 4.26
N GLU A 517 8.29 -9.24 3.56
CA GLU A 517 9.45 -8.55 4.14
C GLU A 517 9.07 -8.07 5.54
N PRO A 518 9.90 -8.34 6.59
CA PRO A 518 9.59 -7.87 7.93
C PRO A 518 9.24 -6.40 7.81
N SER A 519 8.01 -6.06 8.21
CA SER A 519 7.52 -4.70 8.15
C SER A 519 8.47 -3.87 8.99
N GLU A 520 9.46 -3.22 8.39
CA GLU A 520 10.36 -2.36 9.13
C GLU A 520 9.79 -0.95 9.28
N PRO A 521 9.76 -0.42 10.50
CA PRO A 521 10.39 -0.98 11.71
C PRO A 521 9.64 -2.22 12.24
N VAL A 522 10.42 -3.30 12.53
CA VAL A 522 9.89 -4.62 12.93
C VAL A 522 8.82 -4.36 13.97
N PRO A 523 7.53 -4.69 13.70
CA PRO A 523 6.48 -4.35 14.63
C PRO A 523 6.90 -4.93 15.96
N SER A 524 6.91 -4.09 17.00
CA SER A 524 7.31 -4.58 18.33
C SER A 524 6.37 -5.69 18.84
N VAL A 525 5.33 -6.00 18.07
CA VAL A 525 4.42 -7.09 18.31
C VAL A 525 4.28 -8.02 17.09
N ALA A 526 5.06 -9.09 17.08
CA ALA A 526 4.84 -10.23 16.19
C ALA A 526 3.59 -11.01 16.63
N PRO A 527 2.70 -11.46 15.72
CA PRO A 527 2.87 -11.64 14.29
C PRO A 527 2.12 -10.60 13.41
N MET A 528 1.85 -9.39 13.89
CA MET A 528 1.07 -8.41 13.11
C MET A 528 1.82 -7.94 11.85
N ASN A 529 1.13 -7.86 10.71
CA ASN A 529 1.67 -7.42 9.43
C ASN A 529 0.73 -6.41 8.74
N PHE A 530 1.14 -5.85 7.60
CA PHE A 530 0.31 -4.87 6.88
C PHE A 530 -0.97 -5.46 6.27
N THR A 531 -1.07 -6.79 6.12
CA THR A 531 -2.22 -7.44 5.48
C THR A 531 -3.48 -7.40 6.34
N PHE A 532 -3.30 -7.20 7.65
CA PHE A 532 -4.40 -6.91 8.57
C PHE A 532 -5.24 -5.70 8.14
N PHE A 533 -4.58 -4.66 7.60
CA PHE A 533 -5.26 -3.44 7.17
C PHE A 533 -5.88 -3.54 5.80
N LYS A 534 -5.60 -4.59 5.02
CA LYS A 534 -6.08 -4.72 3.64
C LYS A 534 -7.52 -5.25 3.61
N VAL A 535 -8.33 -4.69 2.73
CA VAL A 535 -9.71 -5.13 2.51
C VAL A 535 -9.71 -6.52 1.88
N ASN A 536 -10.18 -7.51 2.64
CA ASN A 536 -10.38 -8.87 2.14
C ASN A 536 -11.80 -8.99 1.53
N PRO A 537 -11.94 -9.38 0.25
CA PRO A 537 -13.25 -9.58 -0.38
C PRO A 537 -14.19 -10.56 0.36
N ASP A 538 -13.64 -11.54 1.09
CA ASP A 538 -14.39 -12.55 1.85
C ASP A 538 -15.37 -11.91 2.88
N CYS A 539 -15.15 -10.65 3.27
CA CYS A 539 -16.05 -9.95 4.21
C CYS A 539 -17.50 -9.82 3.71
N LEU A 540 -17.69 -9.89 2.38
CA LEU A 540 -18.98 -9.80 1.71
C LEU A 540 -19.59 -11.18 1.38
N ASP A 541 -18.85 -12.28 1.56
CA ASP A 541 -19.32 -13.64 1.25
C ASP A 541 -20.69 -14.02 1.87
N PRO A 542 -21.05 -13.58 3.09
CA PRO A 542 -22.38 -13.89 3.63
C PRO A 542 -23.53 -13.27 2.82
N ILE A 543 -23.28 -12.11 2.21
CA ILE A 543 -24.28 -11.30 1.52
C ILE A 543 -24.48 -11.80 0.08
N PHE A 544 -23.39 -12.16 -0.59
CA PHE A 544 -23.40 -12.59 -1.98
C PHE A 544 -23.68 -14.10 -2.11
N ALA A 545 -24.35 -14.49 -3.21
CA ALA A 545 -24.59 -15.90 -3.49
C ALA A 545 -23.30 -16.64 -3.91
N VAL A 546 -22.36 -15.92 -4.52
CA VAL A 546 -21.06 -16.44 -4.96
C VAL A 546 -19.99 -15.92 -4.02
N GLN A 547 -19.22 -16.83 -3.43
CA GLN A 547 -18.09 -16.50 -2.56
C GLN A 547 -16.94 -15.94 -3.39
N ALA A 548 -16.20 -14.98 -2.82
CA ALA A 548 -15.04 -14.41 -3.46
C ALA A 548 -13.93 -15.45 -3.61
N GLY A 549 -13.32 -15.52 -4.80
CA GLY A 549 -12.21 -16.41 -5.11
C GLY A 549 -11.15 -15.75 -5.97
N ASP A 550 -10.29 -16.54 -6.60
CA ASP A 550 -9.25 -16.07 -7.50
C ASP A 550 -9.74 -15.86 -8.95
N ASP A 551 -10.93 -16.37 -9.28
CA ASP A 551 -11.55 -16.27 -10.60
C ASP A 551 -12.36 -14.96 -10.76
N THR A 552 -12.29 -14.36 -11.95
CA THR A 552 -13.10 -13.21 -12.37
C THR A 552 -14.61 -13.52 -12.31
N ASN A 553 -15.01 -14.79 -12.46
CA ASN A 553 -16.42 -15.21 -12.31
C ASN A 553 -17.00 -14.93 -10.91
N THR A 554 -16.13 -14.81 -9.90
CA THR A 554 -16.51 -14.49 -8.52
C THR A 554 -16.50 -12.98 -8.22
N ASP A 555 -16.44 -12.12 -9.25
CA ASP A 555 -16.50 -10.66 -9.07
C ASP A 555 -17.91 -10.22 -8.63
N GLN A 556 -17.97 -9.54 -7.49
CA GLN A 556 -19.22 -9.13 -6.84
C GLN A 556 -19.88 -7.92 -7.50
N PHE A 557 -19.09 -7.03 -8.10
CA PHE A 557 -19.56 -5.78 -8.69
C PHE A 557 -19.45 -5.81 -10.21
N LEU A 558 -20.51 -5.38 -10.88
CA LEU A 558 -20.65 -5.26 -12.33
C LEU A 558 -20.76 -3.77 -12.67
N CYS A 559 -19.69 -3.20 -13.20
CA CYS A 559 -19.52 -1.77 -13.37
C CYS A 559 -19.56 -1.38 -14.86
N SER A 560 -20.21 -0.26 -15.14
CA SER A 560 -20.20 0.38 -16.46
C SER A 560 -19.82 1.84 -16.28
N SER A 561 -18.65 2.21 -16.78
CA SER A 561 -18.12 3.58 -16.71
C SER A 561 -18.03 4.20 -18.09
N PHE A 562 -18.55 5.41 -18.24
CA PHE A 562 -18.35 6.25 -19.40
C PHE A 562 -17.49 7.45 -19.01
N PHE A 563 -16.33 7.55 -19.66
CA PHE A 563 -15.41 8.67 -19.50
C PHE A 563 -15.61 9.61 -20.69
N ASP A 564 -16.17 10.79 -20.45
CA ASP A 564 -16.20 11.88 -21.43
C ASP A 564 -14.93 12.71 -21.28
N ILE A 565 -13.99 12.57 -22.22
CA ILE A 565 -12.63 13.12 -22.12
C ILE A 565 -12.42 14.10 -23.26
N LYS A 566 -12.24 15.37 -22.93
CA LYS A 566 -11.81 16.42 -23.87
C LYS A 566 -10.37 16.81 -23.55
N ALA A 567 -9.46 16.57 -24.48
CA ALA A 567 -8.05 16.89 -24.35
C ALA A 567 -7.67 18.00 -25.35
N VAL A 568 -7.06 19.07 -24.88
CA VAL A 568 -6.48 20.11 -25.74
C VAL A 568 -4.97 19.89 -25.80
N ARG A 569 -4.44 19.61 -26.98
CA ARG A 569 -3.05 19.22 -27.20
C ARG A 569 -2.38 20.10 -28.25
N ASN A 570 -1.05 20.20 -28.18
CA ASN A 570 -0.23 20.88 -29.18
C ASN A 570 0.04 19.97 -30.40
N LEU A 571 -1.05 19.42 -30.97
CA LEU A 571 -1.03 18.56 -32.14
C LEU A 571 -1.96 19.11 -33.20
N ASP A 572 -1.62 18.82 -34.44
CA ASP A 572 -2.49 19.11 -35.57
C ASP A 572 -3.73 18.22 -35.59
N THR A 573 -4.86 18.73 -36.10
CA THR A 573 -6.11 17.98 -36.16
C THR A 573 -6.04 16.81 -37.12
N ASP A 574 -5.42 17.03 -38.28
CA ASP A 574 -5.42 16.07 -39.38
C ASP A 574 -4.08 15.33 -39.48
N GLY A 575 -3.00 15.91 -38.95
CA GLY A 575 -1.68 15.29 -38.93
C GLY A 575 -1.08 15.13 -40.33
N LEU A 576 -1.63 15.85 -41.30
CA LEU A 576 -1.19 15.86 -42.69
C LEU A 576 -0.18 16.98 -42.90
N PRO A 577 0.76 16.81 -43.85
CA PRO A 577 1.83 17.79 -44.07
C PRO A 577 1.37 19.10 -44.76
N TYR A 578 0.07 19.28 -45.02
CA TYR A 578 -0.48 20.35 -45.85
C TYR A 578 -1.48 21.24 -45.12
#